data_AF-A0A1B2HUI2-F1
#
_entry.id   AF-A0A1B2HUI2-F1
#
_cell.length_a   1.000
_cell.length_b   1.000
_cell.length_c   1.000
_cell.angle_alpha   90.00
_cell.angle_beta   90.00
_cell.angle_gamma   90.00
#
_symmetry.space_group_name_H-M   'P 1'
#
loop_
_entity.id
_entity.type
_entity.pdbx_description
1 polymer ?
#
loop_
_entity_poly.entity_id
_entity_poly.type
_entity_poly.pdbx_seq_one_letter_code
_entity_poly.pdbx_strand_id
1 'polypeptide(L)'
;MTTKPASTPTSGAFYVQAVLSFGLSLTAVAIGVVFLPVDGWVRAFLGIAMLYTVTSAFTLAKVIRDRQEDTYISSRVDRARLDKLLAEHDPFKLDAA
;
A
#
# COMPACT_ATOMS: atom_id res chain seq x y z
N MET A 1 -6.24 -28.43 -1.16
CA MET A 1 -5.86 -27.85 0.15
C MET A 1 -5.55 -26.37 -0.08
N THR A 2 -6.55 -25.49 0.09
CA THR A 2 -6.38 -24.05 -0.12
C THR A 2 -5.69 -23.45 1.10
N THR A 3 -4.41 -23.12 0.96
CA THR A 3 -3.65 -22.41 1.98
C THR A 3 -4.22 -21.00 2.11
N LYS A 4 -4.86 -20.71 3.25
CA LYS A 4 -5.28 -19.34 3.61
C LYS A 4 -3.99 -18.51 3.68
N PRO A 5 -3.80 -17.44 2.89
CA PRO A 5 -2.60 -16.64 2.99
C PRO A 5 -2.61 -16.05 4.40
N ALA A 6 -1.58 -16.38 5.19
CA ALA A 6 -1.37 -15.76 6.48
C ALA A 6 -1.08 -14.28 6.22
N SER A 7 -2.08 -13.42 6.42
CA SER A 7 -1.85 -11.98 6.53
C SER A 7 -1.13 -11.77 7.84
N THR A 8 0.20 -11.77 7.80
CA THR A 8 1.02 -11.37 8.94
C THR A 8 0.91 -9.85 9.04
N PRO A 9 0.22 -9.31 10.06
CA PRO A 9 0.22 -7.87 10.27
C PRO A 9 1.67 -7.43 10.50
N THR A 10 2.08 -6.36 9.83
CA THR A 10 3.39 -5.76 10.07
C THR A 10 3.47 -5.35 11.53
N SER A 11 4.44 -5.89 12.27
CA SER A 11 4.62 -5.52 13.68
C SER A 11 4.86 -4.01 13.79
N GLY A 12 4.24 -3.36 14.77
CA GLY A 12 4.32 -1.90 14.96
C GLY A 12 5.76 -1.37 15.02
N ALA A 13 6.71 -2.20 15.46
CA ALA A 13 8.14 -1.88 15.45
C ALA A 13 8.69 -1.63 14.03
N PHE A 14 8.32 -2.46 13.04
CA PHE A 14 8.74 -2.28 11.65
C PHE A 14 8.14 -1.01 11.02
N TYR A 15 6.90 -0.67 11.39
CA TYR A 15 6.27 0.57 10.94
C TYR A 15 7.04 1.80 11.45
N VAL A 16 7.34 1.85 12.75
CA VAL A 16 8.10 2.95 13.34
C VAL A 16 9.49 3.05 12.74
N GLN A 17 10.19 1.91 12.55
CA GLN A 17 11.50 1.88 11.89
C GLN A 17 11.42 2.45 10.46
N ALA A 18 10.41 2.08 9.68
CA ALA A 18 10.27 2.56 8.31
C ALA A 18 10.08 4.08 8.26
N VAL A 19 9.24 4.64 9.13
CA VAL A 19 9.02 6.10 9.23
C VAL A 19 10.31 6.83 9.63
N LEU A 20 11.04 6.30 10.61
CA LEU A 20 12.31 6.88 11.05
C LEU A 20 13.38 6.83 9.94
N SER A 21 13.54 5.69 9.26
CA SER A 21 14.48 5.54 8.15
C SER A 21 14.16 6.49 7.00
N PHE A 22 12.88 6.64 6.65
CA PHE A 22 12.45 7.57 5.63
C PHE A 22 12.76 9.03 6.03
N GLY A 23 12.42 9.43 7.26
CA GLY A 23 12.71 10.77 7.76
C GLY A 23 14.21 11.09 7.79
N LEU A 24 15.04 10.14 8.21
CA LEU A 24 16.49 10.27 8.22
C LEU A 24 17.05 10.41 6.79
N SER A 25 16.60 9.57 5.86
CA SER A 25 17.00 9.63 4.45
C SER A 25 16.62 10.96 3.80
N LEU A 26 15.38 11.41 4.01
CA LEU A 26 14.89 12.68 3.47
C LEU A 26 15.70 13.87 4.01
N THR A 27 16.01 13.86 5.31
CA THR A 27 16.83 14.90 5.95
C THR A 27 18.25 14.89 5.40
N ALA A 28 18.86 13.72 5.22
CA ALA A 28 20.21 13.59 4.68
C ALA A 28 20.30 14.16 3.24
N VAL A 29 19.31 13.86 2.39
CA VAL A 29 19.24 14.42 1.03
C VAL A 29 19.03 15.94 1.08
N ALA A 30 18.14 16.43 1.94
CA ALA A 30 17.88 17.87 2.08
C ALA A 30 19.14 18.63 2.51
N ILE A 31 19.89 18.12 3.48
CA ILE A 31 21.19 18.65 3.90
C ILE A 31 22.15 18.65 2.71
N GLY A 32 22.25 17.54 1.98
CA GLY A 32 23.09 17.44 0.78
C GLY A 32 22.78 18.50 -0.27
N VAL A 33 21.50 18.78 -0.52
CA VAL A 33 21.06 19.84 -1.44
C VAL A 33 21.44 21.24 -0.92
N VAL A 34 21.32 21.49 0.39
CA VAL A 34 21.64 22.80 0.99
C VAL A 34 23.13 23.12 0.93
N PHE A 35 23.98 22.14 1.24
CA PHE A 35 25.44 22.29 1.28
C PHE A 35 26.12 22.13 -0.08
N LEU A 36 25.36 21.85 -1.14
CA LEU A 36 25.92 21.70 -2.49
C LEU A 36 26.45 23.05 -3.00
N PRO A 37 27.71 23.14 -3.48
CA PRO A 37 28.30 24.37 -3.99
C PRO A 37 27.83 24.65 -5.42
N VAL A 38 26.54 24.99 -5.57
CA VAL A 38 25.89 25.31 -6.84
C VAL A 38 25.13 26.63 -6.77
N ASP A 39 24.80 27.17 -7.94
CA ASP A 39 23.95 28.35 -8.07
C ASP A 39 22.60 28.17 -7.36
N GLY A 40 22.06 29.27 -6.82
CA GLY A 40 20.79 29.26 -6.08
C GLY A 40 19.63 28.73 -6.92
N TRP A 41 19.61 28.99 -8.22
CA TRP A 41 18.57 28.52 -9.12
C TRP A 41 18.58 26.99 -9.30
N VAL A 42 19.77 26.42 -9.52
CA VAL A 42 19.94 24.96 -9.64
C VAL A 42 19.53 24.27 -8.34
N ARG A 43 19.89 24.87 -7.21
CA ARG A 43 19.52 24.37 -5.88
C ARG A 43 18.00 24.37 -5.67
N ALA A 44 17.32 25.43 -6.06
CA ALA A 44 15.86 25.52 -5.98
C ALA A 44 15.18 24.47 -6.86
N PHE A 45 15.68 24.25 -8.08
CA PHE A 45 15.20 23.19 -8.97
C PHE A 45 15.34 21.80 -8.34
N LEU A 46 16.49 21.49 -7.75
CA LEU A 46 16.71 20.22 -7.03
C LEU A 46 15.78 20.06 -5.83
N GLY A 47 15.54 21.15 -5.08
CA GLY A 47 14.60 21.16 -3.96
C GLY A 47 13.16 20.83 -4.41
N ILE A 48 12.67 21.50 -5.46
CA ILE A 48 11.34 21.25 -5.99
C ILE A 48 11.22 19.84 -6.58
N ALA A 49 12.23 19.39 -7.35
CA ALA A 49 12.26 18.05 -7.91
C ALA A 49 12.21 16.97 -6.81
N MET A 50 12.96 17.15 -5.73
CA MET A 50 12.95 16.25 -4.57
C MET A 50 11.56 16.21 -3.91
N LEU A 51 10.97 17.37 -3.60
CA LEU A 51 9.65 17.46 -2.98
C LEU A 51 8.55 16.83 -3.85
N TYR A 52 8.57 17.10 -5.16
CA TYR A 52 7.59 16.55 -6.10
C TYR A 52 7.75 15.03 -6.26
N THR A 53 8.99 14.53 -6.31
CA THR A 53 9.27 13.09 -6.39
C THR A 53 8.75 12.37 -5.15
N VAL A 54 9.01 12.90 -3.95
CA VAL A 54 8.51 12.33 -2.69
C VAL A 54 6.98 12.33 -2.66
N THR A 55 6.36 13.46 -3.02
CA THR A 55 4.90 13.59 -3.04
C THR A 55 4.25 12.61 -4.02
N SER A 56 4.77 12.51 -5.24
CA SER A 56 4.24 11.60 -6.26
C SER A 56 4.43 10.13 -5.87
N ALA A 57 5.56 9.76 -5.25
CA ALA A 57 5.78 8.42 -4.72
C ALA A 57 4.75 8.03 -3.64
N PHE A 58 4.43 8.93 -2.71
CA PHE A 58 3.38 8.69 -1.71
C PHE A 58 1.99 8.59 -2.31
N THR A 59 1.66 9.42 -3.31
CA THR A 59 0.39 9.33 -4.04
C THR A 59 0.28 7.99 -4.75
N LEU A 60 1.34 7.56 -5.44
CA LEU A 60 1.38 6.26 -6.11
C LEU A 60 1.24 5.11 -5.11
N ALA A 61 1.92 5.19 -3.96
CA ALA A 61 1.81 4.19 -2.89
C ALA A 61 0.37 4.09 -2.34
N LYS A 62 -0.33 5.22 -2.19
CA LYS A 62 -1.75 5.23 -1.82
C LYS A 62 -2.59 4.55 -2.88
N VAL A 63 -2.47 4.94 -4.15
CA VAL A 63 -3.23 4.32 -5.25
C VAL A 63 -3.04 2.81 -5.29
N ILE A 64 -1.80 2.31 -5.10
CA ILE A 64 -1.53 0.87 -5.07
C ILE A 64 -2.22 0.21 -3.87
N ARG A 65 -2.14 0.81 -2.68
CA ARG A 65 -2.80 0.29 -1.46
C ARG A 65 -4.31 0.27 -1.61
N ASP A 66 -4.90 1.35 -2.11
CA ASP A 66 -6.34 1.49 -2.31
C ASP A 66 -6.85 0.41 -3.28
N ARG A 67 -6.09 0.14 -4.36
CA ARG A 67 -6.40 -0.96 -5.31
C ARG A 67 -6.34 -2.34 -4.67
N GLN A 68 -5.38 -2.58 -3.78
CA GLN A 68 -5.26 -3.85 -3.05
C GLN A 68 -6.43 -4.04 -2.08
N GLU A 69 -6.84 -2.97 -1.39
CA GLU A 69 -7.98 -2.97 -0.46
C GLU A 69 -9.30 -3.20 -1.19
N ASP A 70 -9.55 -2.49 -2.30
CA ASP A 70 -10.75 -2.67 -3.13
C ASP A 70 -10.89 -4.13 -3.61
N THR A 71 -9.80 -4.73 -4.09
CA THR A 71 -9.77 -6.13 -4.57
C THR A 71 -10.03 -7.11 -3.43
N TYR A 72 -9.48 -6.83 -2.25
CA TYR A 72 -9.69 -7.67 -1.08
C TYR A 72 -11.15 -7.63 -0.63
N ILE A 73 -11.76 -6.45 -0.52
CA ILE A 73 -13.13 -6.27 -0.06
C ILE A 73 -14.15 -6.89 -1.02
N SER A 74 -14.01 -6.66 -2.34
CA SER A 74 -14.91 -7.25 -3.34
C SER A 74 -14.91 -8.78 -3.26
N SER A 75 -13.74 -9.40 -3.14
CA SER A 75 -13.63 -10.86 -3.01
C SER A 75 -14.31 -11.43 -1.77
N ARG A 76 -14.37 -10.67 -0.66
CA ARG A 76 -15.05 -11.06 0.58
C ARG A 76 -16.56 -10.96 0.44
N VAL A 77 -17.04 -9.91 -0.23
CA VAL A 77 -18.46 -9.73 -0.53
C VAL A 77 -18.95 -10.81 -1.49
N ASP A 78 -18.20 -11.09 -2.55
CA ASP A 78 -18.55 -12.14 -3.52
C ASP A 78 -18.62 -13.51 -2.87
N ARG A 79 -17.66 -13.83 -1.99
CA ARG A 79 -17.70 -15.07 -1.19
C ARG A 79 -18.94 -15.13 -0.29
N ALA A 80 -19.23 -14.06 0.47
CA ALA A 80 -20.40 -14.06 1.34
C ALA A 80 -21.73 -14.17 0.57
N ARG A 81 -21.82 -13.54 -0.62
CA ARG A 81 -22.97 -13.66 -1.52
C ARG A 81 -23.10 -15.07 -2.08
N LEU A 82 -21.99 -15.67 -2.52
CA LEU A 82 -21.95 -17.02 -3.04
C LEU A 82 -22.32 -18.05 -1.96
N ASP A 83 -21.78 -17.91 -0.74
CA ASP A 83 -22.14 -18.74 0.41
C ASP A 83 -23.64 -18.63 0.73
N LYS A 84 -24.22 -17.43 0.66
CA LYS A 84 -25.66 -17.22 0.85
C LYS A 84 -26.50 -17.88 -0.26
N LEU A 85 -26.10 -17.72 -1.52
CA LEU A 85 -26.78 -18.35 -2.65
C LEU A 85 -26.75 -19.87 -2.57
N LEU A 86 -25.61 -20.45 -2.18
CA LEU A 86 -25.47 -21.89 -1.93
C LEU A 86 -26.30 -22.38 -0.74
N ALA A 87 -26.47 -21.54 0.29
CA ALA A 87 -27.29 -21.89 1.45
C ALA A 87 -28.80 -21.82 1.15
N GLU A 88 -29.24 -20.85 0.34
CA GLU A 88 -30.65 -20.70 -0.06
C GLU A 88 -31.04 -21.67 -1.19
N HIS A 89 -30.13 -21.92 -2.13
CA HIS A 89 -30.29 -22.90 -3.20
C HIS A 89 -29.21 -23.96 -3.00
N ASP A 90 -29.56 -25.04 -2.32
CA ASP A 90 -28.69 -26.22 -2.14
C ASP A 90 -28.93 -27.19 -3.31
N PRO A 91 -28.14 -27.12 -4.40
CA PRO A 91 -28.32 -28.00 -5.56
C PRO A 91 -28.01 -29.47 -5.24
N PHE A 92 -27.45 -29.80 -4.07
CA PHE A 92 -27.08 -31.16 -3.69
C PHE A 92 -28.19 -31.93 -2.94
N LYS A 93 -29.38 -31.33 -2.77
CA LYS A 93 -30.56 -32.00 -2.21
C LYS A 93 -31.50 -32.64 -3.23
N LEU A 94 -31.22 -32.53 -4.53
CA LEU A 94 -31.94 -33.25 -5.57
C LEU A 94 -31.20 -34.57 -5.85
N ASP A 95 -31.93 -35.68 -5.72
CA ASP A 95 -31.54 -37.06 -6.02
C ASP A 95 -30.83 -37.87 -4.91
N ALA A 96 -31.38 -37.81 -3.70
CA ALA A 96 -31.32 -38.93 -2.75
C ALA A 96 -32.69 -39.64 -2.71
N ALA A 97 -33.09 -40.21 -3.84
CA ALA A 97 -34.25 -41.09 -3.99
C ALA A 97 -33.87 -42.29 -4.85
#